data_AF-W4FMM2-F1
#
_entry.id   AF-W4FMM2-F1
#
_cell.length_a   1.000
_cell.length_b   1.000
_cell.length_c   1.000
_cell.angle_alpha   90.00
_cell.angle_beta   90.00
_cell.angle_gamma   90.00
#
_symmetry.space_group_name_H-M   'P 1'
#
loop_
_entity.id
_entity.type
_entity.pdbx_description
1 polymer ?
#
loop_
_entity_poly.entity_id
_entity_poly.type
_entity_poly.pdbx_seq_one_letter_code
_entity_poly.pdbx_strand_id
1 'polypeptide(L)'
;MVVPRPGIASTTQLATTQLHHRSLHTKKCVEVGFAYCPPNVSLTSLIKTNKLPDVTSIAGFQSMQLHHVSQVTTLLNTDHAKFDLSLHWTEASVAHWLLPRSNVVDAFVVVDVGTNRVTDFCSYYHVPMSVLNHPQHTTIYTAQSFYNVATSVPLPDLVRDLMVKAKANNMDIFSAADIMNMDEVLAPLGFEAGGGHLHYYLFNWRCPQMTRRNIGLDGQRAID
;
A
#
# COMPACT_ATOMS: atom_id res chain seq x y z
N MET A 1 1.89 -5.19 19.61
CA MET A 1 2.76 -6.38 19.71
C MET A 1 2.53 -7.02 21.07
N VAL A 2 2.18 -8.31 21.16
CA VAL A 2 1.99 -9.02 22.43
C VAL A 2 3.06 -10.10 22.52
N VAL A 3 3.99 -9.95 23.46
CA VAL A 3 4.89 -11.04 23.89
C VAL A 3 4.06 -11.96 24.78
N PRO A 4 3.90 -13.26 24.48
CA PRO A 4 3.10 -14.14 25.31
C PRO A 4 3.82 -14.42 26.63
N ARG A 5 3.06 -14.45 27.73
CA ARG A 5 3.53 -15.00 29.00
C ARG A 5 3.70 -16.52 28.87
N PRO A 6 4.68 -17.14 29.55
CA PRO A 6 4.84 -18.59 29.53
C PRO A 6 3.60 -19.29 30.08
N GLY A 7 3.08 -20.30 29.36
CA GLY A 7 2.02 -21.20 29.84
C GLY A 7 0.64 -21.03 29.19
N ILE A 8 0.42 -20.06 28.30
CA ILE A 8 -0.81 -19.97 27.49
C ILE A 8 -0.54 -20.63 26.13
N ALA A 9 -1.10 -21.82 25.94
CA ALA A 9 -0.99 -22.54 24.69
C ALA A 9 -1.82 -21.85 23.58
N SER A 10 -1.13 -21.56 22.48
CA SER A 10 -1.66 -21.24 21.14
C SER A 10 -1.95 -19.77 20.82
N THR A 11 -0.91 -19.02 20.44
CA THR A 11 -1.08 -17.94 19.45
C THR A 11 -1.28 -18.59 18.08
N THR A 12 -2.47 -19.14 17.81
CA THR A 12 -2.78 -19.64 16.47
C THR A 12 -2.73 -18.48 15.50
N GLN A 13 -1.88 -18.59 14.49
CA GLN A 13 -1.80 -17.60 13.45
C GLN A 13 -3.09 -17.65 12.60
N LEU A 14 -3.70 -16.48 12.38
CA LEU A 14 -4.97 -16.36 11.66
C LEU A 14 -4.77 -16.32 10.15
N ALA A 15 -3.78 -15.56 9.69
CA ALA A 15 -3.43 -15.40 8.28
C ALA A 15 -1.95 -15.02 8.13
N THR A 16 -1.34 -15.40 7.00
CA THR A 16 -0.03 -14.91 6.54
C THR A 16 -0.26 -14.06 5.30
N THR A 17 0.46 -12.95 5.18
CA THR A 17 0.58 -12.17 3.95
C THR A 17 2.05 -11.97 3.61
N GLN A 18 2.33 -11.85 2.32
CA GLN A 18 3.64 -11.53 1.78
C GLN A 18 3.68 -10.06 1.35
N LEU A 19 4.80 -9.39 1.65
CA LEU A 19 5.09 -8.06 1.13
C LEU A 19 5.69 -8.18 -0.27
N HIS A 20 5.20 -7.33 -1.15
CA HIS A 20 5.69 -7.18 -2.51
C HIS A 20 6.24 -5.77 -2.71
N HIS A 21 7.17 -5.64 -3.66
CA HIS A 21 7.87 -4.39 -3.93
C HIS A 21 7.92 -4.08 -5.42
N ARG A 22 7.84 -2.80 -5.74
CA ARG A 22 7.96 -2.26 -7.08
C ARG A 22 8.91 -1.08 -7.06
N SER A 23 10.00 -1.16 -7.85
CA SER A 23 10.97 -0.07 -7.94
C SER A 23 10.40 1.11 -8.74
N LEU A 24 10.24 2.27 -8.09
CA LEU A 24 9.89 3.54 -8.75
C LEU A 24 11.16 4.26 -9.22
N HIS A 25 12.25 4.14 -8.46
CA HIS A 25 13.57 4.66 -8.78
C HIS A 25 14.59 3.53 -8.91
N THR A 26 14.51 2.81 -10.05
CA THR A 26 15.27 1.57 -10.28
C THR A 26 16.78 1.71 -10.10
N LYS A 27 17.39 2.80 -10.61
CA LYS A 27 18.83 3.04 -10.46
C LYS A 27 19.26 3.06 -8.99
N LYS A 28 18.62 3.91 -8.19
CA LYS A 28 18.91 4.01 -6.75
C LYS A 28 18.65 2.69 -6.02
N CYS A 29 17.55 2.00 -6.33
CA CYS A 29 17.22 0.71 -5.71
C CYS A 29 18.31 -0.34 -5.96
N VAL A 30 18.90 -0.38 -7.16
CA VAL A 30 20.03 -1.27 -7.48
C VAL A 30 21.32 -0.82 -6.79
N GLU A 31 21.63 0.48 -6.80
CA GLU A 31 22.85 1.03 -6.18
C GLU A 31 22.93 0.76 -4.68
N VAL A 32 21.80 0.85 -3.96
CA VAL A 32 21.74 0.57 -2.52
C VAL A 32 21.52 -0.92 -2.19
N GLY A 33 21.47 -1.80 -3.20
CA GLY A 33 21.30 -3.24 -3.02
C GLY A 33 19.91 -3.70 -2.61
N PHE A 34 18.88 -2.83 -2.74
CA PHE A 34 17.50 -3.21 -2.49
C PHE A 34 16.92 -4.07 -3.63
N ALA A 35 17.20 -3.69 -4.88
CA ALA A 35 16.76 -4.41 -6.07
C ALA A 35 17.94 -5.11 -6.76
N TYR A 36 17.68 -6.26 -7.36
CA TYR A 36 18.68 -7.01 -8.09
C TYR A 36 18.66 -6.65 -9.58
N CYS A 37 19.83 -6.43 -10.19
CA CYS A 37 19.98 -6.33 -11.63
C CYS A 37 20.61 -7.63 -12.16
N PRO A 38 19.88 -8.45 -12.93
CA PRO A 38 20.42 -9.69 -13.48
C PRO A 38 21.65 -9.46 -14.38
N PRO A 39 22.65 -10.38 -14.41
CA PRO A 39 23.89 -10.20 -15.18
C PRO A 39 23.67 -10.03 -16.68
N ASN A 40 22.59 -10.60 -17.21
CA ASN A 40 22.20 -10.54 -18.62
C ASN A 40 21.30 -9.35 -18.97
N VAL A 41 21.00 -8.46 -18.01
CA VAL A 41 20.14 -7.30 -18.19
C VAL A 41 20.94 -6.04 -17.88
N SER A 42 20.98 -5.08 -18.80
CA SER A 42 21.58 -3.78 -18.52
C SER A 42 20.68 -2.95 -17.60
N LEU A 43 21.29 -2.14 -16.73
CA LEU A 43 20.54 -1.26 -15.83
C LEU A 43 19.57 -0.33 -16.59
N THR A 44 19.96 0.16 -17.77
CA THR A 44 19.10 0.96 -18.64
C THR A 44 17.87 0.19 -19.12
N SER A 45 18.03 -1.09 -19.47
CA SER A 45 16.90 -1.95 -19.86
C SER A 45 15.95 -2.16 -18.67
N LEU A 46 16.49 -2.44 -17.48
CA LEU A 46 15.69 -2.60 -16.26
C LEU A 46 14.93 -1.32 -15.90
N ILE A 47 15.57 -0.15 -16.00
CA ILE A 47 14.91 1.16 -15.82
C ILE A 47 13.76 1.32 -16.82
N LYS A 48 13.95 0.92 -18.08
CA LYS A 48 12.91 1.01 -19.12
C LYS A 48 11.74 0.08 -18.82
N THR A 49 12.00 -1.17 -18.43
CA THR A 49 10.97 -2.13 -17.98
C THR A 49 10.17 -1.56 -16.82
N ASN A 50 10.86 -0.87 -15.90
CA ASN A 50 10.24 -0.36 -14.69
C ASN A 50 9.57 1.02 -14.86
N LYS A 51 9.64 1.63 -16.06
CA LYS A 51 9.17 2.99 -16.28
C LYS A 51 7.65 3.10 -16.10
N LEU A 52 7.23 4.02 -15.23
CA LEU A 52 5.84 4.47 -15.14
C LEU A 52 5.56 5.65 -16.07
N PRO A 53 4.29 5.89 -16.43
CA PRO A 53 3.85 7.14 -17.04
C PRO A 53 4.26 8.37 -16.22
N ASP A 54 4.32 9.52 -16.88
CA ASP A 54 4.68 10.79 -16.23
C ASP A 54 3.47 11.51 -15.62
N VAL A 55 2.26 11.17 -16.08
CA VAL A 55 0.99 11.74 -15.60
C VAL A 55 -0.03 10.64 -15.32
N THR A 56 -0.96 10.93 -14.42
CA THR A 56 -2.11 10.07 -14.10
C THR A 56 -3.06 9.99 -15.30
N SER A 57 -3.73 8.86 -15.44
CA SER A 57 -4.60 8.54 -16.58
C SER A 57 -6.10 8.68 -16.27
N ILE A 58 -6.49 8.57 -15.00
CA ILE A 58 -7.89 8.60 -14.57
C ILE A 58 -8.39 10.05 -14.47
N ALA A 59 -9.50 10.34 -15.15
CA ALA A 59 -10.17 11.64 -15.06
C ALA A 59 -10.72 11.87 -13.65
N GLY A 60 -10.55 13.08 -13.11
CA GLY A 60 -11.00 13.41 -11.75
C GLY A 60 -10.12 12.86 -10.62
N PHE A 61 -8.99 12.23 -10.94
CA PHE A 61 -8.00 11.78 -9.94
C PHE A 61 -7.31 12.98 -9.27
N GLN A 62 -7.57 13.19 -7.99
CA GLN A 62 -7.07 14.34 -7.23
C GLN A 62 -6.75 13.99 -5.78
N SER A 63 -6.01 14.87 -5.09
CA SER A 63 -5.67 14.68 -3.68
C SER A 63 -6.91 14.75 -2.80
N MET A 64 -7.01 13.85 -1.81
CA MET A 64 -8.11 13.85 -0.84
C MET A 64 -8.09 15.14 -0.02
N GLN A 65 -9.28 15.65 0.30
CA GLN A 65 -9.49 16.92 1.03
C GLN A 65 -10.53 16.69 2.11
N LEU A 66 -10.64 17.62 3.06
CA LEU A 66 -11.55 17.49 4.21
C LEU A 66 -13.01 17.23 3.80
N HIS A 67 -13.50 17.88 2.74
CA HIS A 67 -14.87 17.69 2.26
C HIS A 67 -15.14 16.32 1.63
N HIS A 68 -14.09 15.55 1.32
CA HIS A 68 -14.22 14.18 0.80
C HIS A 68 -14.41 13.13 1.92
N VAL A 69 -14.14 13.47 3.19
CA VAL A 69 -14.08 12.52 4.32
C VAL A 69 -15.37 11.70 4.46
N SER A 70 -16.54 12.33 4.39
CA SER A 70 -17.82 11.63 4.57
C SER A 70 -18.06 10.59 3.47
N GLN A 71 -17.77 10.95 2.20
CA GLN A 71 -17.91 10.04 1.07
C GLN A 71 -16.90 8.89 1.12
N VAL A 72 -15.64 9.19 1.44
CA VAL A 72 -14.58 8.18 1.62
C VAL A 72 -14.92 7.23 2.77
N THR A 73 -15.48 7.73 3.88
CA THR A 73 -15.91 6.88 5.01
C THR A 73 -16.99 5.89 4.58
N THR A 74 -17.98 6.36 3.83
CA THR A 74 -19.04 5.50 3.29
C THR A 74 -18.49 4.45 2.34
N LEU A 75 -17.58 4.87 1.45
CA LEU A 75 -16.93 4.01 0.46
C LEU A 75 -16.10 2.90 1.13
N LEU A 76 -15.26 3.25 2.11
CA LEU A 76 -14.44 2.31 2.87
C LEU A 76 -15.29 1.31 3.63
N ASN A 77 -16.32 1.76 4.38
CA ASN A 77 -17.19 0.85 5.12
C ASN A 77 -17.96 -0.11 4.20
N THR A 78 -18.38 0.36 3.02
CA THR A 78 -19.07 -0.48 2.03
C THR A 78 -18.13 -1.56 1.48
N ASP A 79 -16.89 -1.20 1.18
CA ASP A 79 -15.90 -2.16 0.69
C ASP A 79 -15.47 -3.14 1.79
N HIS A 80 -15.18 -2.62 2.99
CA HIS A 80 -14.66 -3.39 4.12
C HIS A 80 -15.66 -4.41 4.70
N ALA A 81 -16.96 -4.23 4.42
CA ALA A 81 -18.00 -5.20 4.77
C ALA A 81 -17.85 -6.56 4.05
N LYS A 82 -17.00 -6.64 3.01
CA LYS A 82 -16.71 -7.88 2.27
C LYS A 82 -15.71 -8.79 2.98
N PHE A 83 -14.97 -8.28 3.98
CA PHE A 83 -13.87 -8.98 4.62
C PHE A 83 -14.26 -9.49 6.02
N ASP A 84 -13.67 -10.62 6.44
CA ASP A 84 -13.95 -11.24 7.74
C ASP A 84 -13.30 -10.46 8.90
N LEU A 85 -12.16 -9.81 8.65
CA LEU A 85 -11.45 -8.95 9.60
C LEU A 85 -11.19 -7.60 8.96
N SER A 86 -11.89 -6.56 9.39
CA SER A 86 -11.72 -5.20 8.87
C SER A 86 -11.91 -4.13 9.95
N LEU A 87 -11.45 -2.92 9.64
CA LEU A 87 -11.74 -1.74 10.46
C LEU A 87 -13.14 -1.22 10.16
N HIS A 88 -13.88 -0.88 11.21
CA HIS A 88 -15.06 -0.03 11.10
C HIS A 88 -14.63 1.45 11.15
N TRP A 89 -14.86 2.16 10.06
CA TRP A 89 -14.44 3.55 9.92
C TRP A 89 -15.49 4.54 10.40
N THR A 90 -15.04 5.50 11.19
CA THR A 90 -15.76 6.75 11.46
C THR A 90 -15.13 7.90 10.66
N GLU A 91 -15.89 8.97 10.42
CA GLU A 91 -15.34 10.17 9.75
C GLU A 91 -14.12 10.73 10.51
N ALA A 92 -14.12 10.67 11.84
CA ALA A 92 -12.99 11.09 12.66
C ALA A 92 -11.75 10.22 12.41
N SER A 93 -11.91 8.89 12.32
CA SER A 93 -10.79 7.99 12.02
C SER A 93 -10.28 8.15 10.59
N VAL A 94 -11.17 8.36 9.60
CA VAL A 94 -10.78 8.62 8.21
C VAL A 94 -10.02 9.94 8.12
N ALA A 95 -10.53 11.01 8.75
CA ALA A 95 -9.84 12.29 8.79
C ALA A 95 -8.45 12.18 9.45
N HIS A 96 -8.35 11.44 10.56
CA HIS A 96 -7.09 11.27 11.28
C HIS A 96 -6.05 10.45 10.49
N TRP A 97 -6.46 9.30 9.95
CA TRP A 97 -5.53 8.35 9.35
C TRP A 97 -5.25 8.61 7.87
N LEU A 98 -6.20 9.19 7.12
CA LEU A 98 -6.15 9.21 5.66
C LEU A 98 -6.07 10.60 5.05
N LEU A 99 -6.38 11.69 5.77
CA LEU A 99 -6.14 13.02 5.21
C LEU A 99 -4.64 13.22 4.95
N PRO A 100 -4.25 13.70 3.75
CA PRO A 100 -2.85 13.83 3.38
C PRO A 100 -2.06 14.68 4.39
N ARG A 101 -0.92 14.13 4.84
CA ARG A 101 0.04 14.78 5.73
C ARG A 101 1.43 14.54 5.18
N SER A 102 2.14 15.62 4.89
CA SER A 102 3.49 15.59 4.29
C SER A 102 4.40 14.64 5.06
N ASN A 103 5.07 13.75 4.31
CA ASN A 103 5.99 12.73 4.82
C ASN A 103 5.36 11.70 5.78
N VAL A 104 4.03 11.60 5.84
CA VAL A 104 3.30 10.64 6.68
C VAL A 104 2.38 9.78 5.83
N VAL A 105 1.39 10.40 5.19
CA VAL A 105 0.38 9.71 4.38
C VAL A 105 -0.04 10.59 3.21
N ASP A 106 -0.18 9.99 2.04
CA ASP A 106 -0.82 10.61 0.88
C ASP A 106 -2.06 9.79 0.51
N ALA A 107 -3.12 10.50 0.18
CA ALA A 107 -4.38 9.91 -0.21
C ALA A 107 -5.01 10.68 -1.36
N PHE A 108 -5.67 9.95 -2.24
CA PHE A 108 -6.26 10.44 -3.47
C PHE A 108 -7.66 9.86 -3.64
N VAL A 109 -8.50 10.62 -4.34
CA VAL A 109 -9.86 10.26 -4.70
C VAL A 109 -10.03 10.42 -6.20
N VAL A 110 -10.92 9.63 -6.78
CA VAL A 110 -11.49 9.89 -8.10
C VAL A 110 -12.85 10.55 -7.88
N VAL A 111 -13.05 11.73 -8.45
CA VAL A 111 -14.32 12.44 -8.40
C VAL A 111 -14.96 12.43 -9.79
N ASP A 112 -16.15 11.86 -9.87
CA ASP A 112 -16.95 11.87 -11.09
C ASP A 112 -17.36 13.31 -11.45
N VAL A 113 -17.02 13.73 -12.66
CA VAL A 113 -17.18 15.13 -13.12
C VAL A 113 -18.66 15.53 -13.25
N GLY A 114 -19.55 14.57 -13.54
CA GLY A 114 -20.98 14.83 -13.71
C GLY A 114 -21.75 14.98 -12.41
N THR A 115 -21.35 14.23 -11.38
CA THR A 115 -22.08 14.11 -10.11
C THR A 115 -21.36 14.74 -8.93
N ASN A 116 -20.08 15.10 -9.08
CA ASN A 116 -19.19 15.58 -8.03
C ASN A 116 -19.11 14.63 -6.82
N ARG A 117 -19.26 13.32 -7.08
CA ARG A 117 -19.18 12.26 -6.07
C ARG A 117 -17.84 11.56 -6.12
N VAL A 118 -17.33 11.17 -4.96
CA VAL A 118 -16.16 10.31 -4.84
C VAL A 118 -16.57 8.89 -5.24
N THR A 119 -15.93 8.36 -6.26
CA THR A 119 -16.17 7.00 -6.77
C THR A 119 -15.11 6.01 -6.31
N ASP A 120 -13.86 6.47 -6.20
CA ASP A 120 -12.72 5.62 -5.89
C ASP A 120 -11.80 6.34 -4.90
N PHE A 121 -11.05 5.56 -4.12
CA PHE A 121 -10.14 6.05 -3.09
C PHE A 121 -8.86 5.21 -3.08
N CYS A 122 -7.69 5.83 -2.95
CA CYS A 122 -6.44 5.11 -2.78
C CYS A 122 -5.43 5.91 -1.95
N SER A 123 -4.53 5.21 -1.27
CA SER A 123 -3.59 5.83 -0.33
C SER A 123 -2.31 5.03 -0.14
N TYR A 124 -1.26 5.73 0.27
CA TYR A 124 -0.03 5.13 0.78
C TYR A 124 0.51 5.94 1.95
N TYR A 125 1.29 5.30 2.81
CA TYR A 125 2.05 5.98 3.87
C TYR A 125 3.56 5.89 3.60
N HIS A 126 4.30 6.83 4.19
CA HIS A 126 5.72 7.00 3.98
C HIS A 126 6.51 6.14 4.97
N VAL A 127 7.45 5.35 4.45
CA VAL A 127 8.38 4.54 5.25
C VAL A 127 9.81 4.87 4.81
N PRO A 128 10.47 5.85 5.46
CA PRO A 128 11.88 6.10 5.22
C PRO A 128 12.72 5.00 5.87
N MET A 129 13.67 4.44 5.14
CA MET A 129 14.64 3.48 5.67
C MET A 129 16.07 4.00 5.48
N SER A 130 16.88 3.91 6.53
CA SER A 130 18.29 4.30 6.47
C SER A 130 19.07 3.33 5.58
N VAL A 131 19.87 3.88 4.67
CA VAL A 131 20.83 3.12 3.86
C VAL A 131 22.16 3.10 4.60
N LEU A 132 22.65 1.89 4.91
CA LEU A 132 23.89 1.71 5.64
C LEU A 132 25.09 1.76 4.67
N ASN A 133 26.14 2.49 5.06
CA ASN A 133 27.46 2.47 4.42
C ASN A 133 27.48 2.79 2.91
N HIS A 134 26.62 3.67 2.42
CA HIS A 134 26.61 4.09 1.01
C HIS A 134 27.07 5.56 0.87
N PRO A 135 27.98 5.89 -0.08
CA PRO A 135 28.59 7.22 -0.15
C PRO A 135 27.66 8.34 -0.61
N GLN A 136 26.64 8.03 -1.41
CA GLN A 136 25.71 9.03 -1.98
C GLN A 136 24.29 8.99 -1.38
N HIS A 137 23.72 7.80 -1.21
CA HIS A 137 22.36 7.60 -0.69
C HIS A 137 22.38 7.29 0.81
N THR A 138 21.71 8.10 1.62
CA THR A 138 21.57 7.87 3.07
C THR A 138 20.21 7.31 3.46
N THR A 139 19.19 7.50 2.61
CA THR A 139 17.80 7.09 2.87
C THR A 139 17.17 6.57 1.59
N ILE A 140 16.37 5.53 1.70
CA ILE A 140 15.45 5.06 0.66
C ILE A 140 14.01 5.27 1.14
N TYR A 141 13.18 5.87 0.30
CA TYR A 141 11.80 6.20 0.64
C TYR A 141 10.86 5.16 0.04
N THR A 142 10.11 4.47 0.90
CA THR A 142 9.11 3.48 0.47
C THR A 142 7.71 4.03 0.67
N ALA A 143 6.92 4.03 -0.39
CA ALA A 143 5.47 4.26 -0.33
C ALA A 143 4.82 2.92 -0.04
N GLN A 144 4.35 2.72 1.18
CA GLN A 144 3.61 1.52 1.57
C GLN A 144 2.13 1.75 1.26
N SER A 145 1.59 0.99 0.31
CA SER A 145 0.17 1.00 -0.03
C SER A 145 -0.66 0.70 1.20
N PHE A 146 -1.73 1.47 1.40
CA PHE A 146 -2.57 1.38 2.59
C PHE A 146 -3.96 0.83 2.25
N TYR A 147 -4.93 1.69 1.96
CA TYR A 147 -6.26 1.27 1.51
C TYR A 147 -6.53 1.77 0.10
N ASN A 148 -7.08 0.88 -0.74
CA ASN A 148 -7.45 1.14 -2.12
C ASN A 148 -8.84 0.55 -2.39
N VAL A 149 -9.80 1.41 -2.72
CA VAL A 149 -11.17 1.03 -3.07
C VAL A 149 -11.47 1.55 -4.48
N ALA A 150 -11.69 0.62 -5.40
CA ALA A 150 -12.05 0.92 -6.78
C ALA A 150 -13.48 0.43 -7.06
N THR A 151 -14.33 1.31 -7.58
CA THR A 151 -15.73 1.02 -7.96
C THR A 151 -16.07 1.44 -9.38
N SER A 152 -15.42 2.48 -9.91
CA SER A 152 -15.68 2.99 -11.26
C SER A 152 -14.57 2.66 -12.26
N VAL A 153 -13.36 2.37 -11.77
CA VAL A 153 -12.20 2.00 -12.59
C VAL A 153 -11.63 0.64 -12.16
N PRO A 154 -10.85 -0.04 -13.02
CA PRO A 154 -10.11 -1.23 -12.60
C PRO A 154 -9.11 -0.90 -11.49
N LEU A 155 -9.05 -1.75 -10.45
CA LEU A 155 -8.12 -1.58 -9.32
C LEU A 155 -6.64 -1.44 -9.75
N PRO A 156 -6.12 -2.20 -10.75
CA PRO A 156 -4.75 -2.01 -11.22
C PRO A 156 -4.50 -0.62 -11.82
N ASP A 157 -5.51 0.00 -12.42
CA ASP A 157 -5.37 1.34 -12.99
C ASP A 157 -5.33 2.41 -11.89
N LEU A 158 -6.17 2.25 -10.86
CA LEU A 158 -6.16 3.11 -9.68
C LEU A 158 -4.81 3.07 -8.95
N VAL A 159 -4.26 1.87 -8.73
CA VAL A 159 -2.95 1.72 -8.08
C VAL A 159 -1.81 2.19 -8.98
N ARG A 160 -1.92 2.07 -10.31
CA ARG A 160 -0.93 2.64 -11.24
C ARG A 160 -0.85 4.15 -11.12
N ASP A 161 -1.98 4.84 -11.10
CA ASP A 161 -2.00 6.31 -10.92
C ASP A 161 -1.51 6.71 -9.52
N LEU A 162 -1.77 5.91 -8.49
CA LEU A 162 -1.19 6.08 -7.16
C LEU A 162 0.34 5.98 -7.17
N MET A 163 0.91 4.99 -7.87
CA MET A 163 2.37 4.86 -8.03
C MET A 163 2.98 6.03 -8.81
N VAL A 164 2.26 6.56 -9.81
CA VAL A 164 2.69 7.77 -10.55
C VAL A 164 2.80 8.96 -9.58
N LYS A 165 1.82 9.15 -8.69
CA LYS A 165 1.91 10.17 -7.63
C LYS A 165 3.03 9.91 -6.63
N ALA A 166 3.21 8.67 -6.18
CA ALA A 166 4.32 8.32 -5.30
C ALA A 166 5.68 8.64 -5.94
N LYS A 167 5.87 8.30 -7.22
CA LYS A 167 7.08 8.66 -7.97
C LYS A 167 7.27 10.17 -8.08
N ALA A 168 6.21 10.92 -8.37
CA ALA A 168 6.25 12.39 -8.40
C ALA A 168 6.59 13.01 -7.02
N ASN A 169 6.22 12.31 -5.94
CA ASN A 169 6.54 12.65 -4.56
C ASN A 169 7.92 12.09 -4.11
N ASN A 170 8.79 11.72 -5.06
CA ASN A 170 10.16 11.25 -4.83
C ASN A 170 10.27 9.94 -4.01
N MET A 171 9.23 9.10 -4.05
CA MET A 171 9.31 7.76 -3.48
C MET A 171 10.14 6.85 -4.39
N ASP A 172 11.02 6.04 -3.80
CA ASP A 172 11.94 5.16 -4.52
C ASP A 172 11.35 3.77 -4.78
N ILE A 173 10.54 3.29 -3.83
CA ILE A 173 9.89 1.98 -3.84
C ILE A 173 8.39 2.18 -3.58
N PHE A 174 7.56 1.41 -4.25
CA PHE A 174 6.17 1.21 -3.86
C PHE A 174 6.01 -0.22 -3.34
N SER A 175 5.46 -0.40 -2.14
CA SER A 175 5.30 -1.70 -1.50
C SER A 175 3.84 -1.95 -1.16
N ALA A 176 3.41 -3.20 -1.24
CA ALA A 176 2.05 -3.61 -0.93
C ALA A 176 2.05 -5.03 -0.34
N ALA A 177 1.14 -5.28 0.61
CA ALA A 177 0.83 -6.62 1.09
C ALA A 177 -0.17 -7.31 0.15
N ASP A 178 -0.10 -8.62 0.00
CA ASP A 178 -1.04 -9.44 -0.81
C ASP A 178 -2.38 -9.70 -0.10
N ILE A 179 -2.90 -8.70 0.63
CA ILE A 179 -4.21 -8.73 1.31
C ILE A 179 -5.33 -8.13 0.44
N MET A 180 -6.58 -8.32 0.84
CA MET A 180 -7.76 -7.86 0.10
C MET A 180 -7.71 -8.33 -1.36
N ASN A 181 -7.86 -7.42 -2.33
CA ASN A 181 -7.85 -7.71 -3.77
C ASN A 181 -6.50 -7.36 -4.44
N MET A 182 -5.42 -7.18 -3.67
CA MET A 182 -4.13 -6.77 -4.24
C MET A 182 -3.52 -7.81 -5.18
N ASP A 183 -3.89 -9.10 -5.08
CA ASP A 183 -3.51 -10.13 -6.05
C ASP A 183 -3.78 -9.70 -7.52
N GLU A 184 -4.85 -8.92 -7.77
CA GLU A 184 -5.22 -8.41 -9.09
C GLU A 184 -4.26 -7.32 -9.61
N VAL A 185 -3.52 -6.69 -8.70
CA VAL A 185 -2.65 -5.53 -8.96
C VAL A 185 -1.18 -5.95 -9.11
N LEU A 186 -0.74 -6.86 -8.23
CA LEU A 186 0.68 -7.18 -8.05
C LEU A 186 1.33 -7.66 -9.35
N ALA A 187 0.79 -8.70 -9.97
CA ALA A 187 1.36 -9.25 -11.20
C ALA A 187 1.26 -8.28 -12.40
N PRO A 188 0.09 -7.67 -12.70
CA PRO A 188 -0.03 -6.76 -13.84
C PRO A 188 0.82 -5.50 -13.76
N LEU A 189 1.15 -5.04 -12.55
CA LEU A 189 1.98 -3.86 -12.35
C LEU A 189 3.46 -4.19 -12.10
N GLY A 190 3.86 -5.46 -12.23
CA GLY A 190 5.24 -5.90 -12.15
C GLY A 190 5.83 -5.84 -10.74
N PHE A 191 5.01 -6.06 -9.71
CA PHE A 191 5.48 -6.22 -8.35
C PHE A 191 6.23 -7.53 -8.20
N GLU A 192 7.36 -7.49 -7.50
CA GLU A 192 8.16 -8.65 -7.16
C GLU A 192 7.88 -9.04 -5.71
N ALA A 193 7.83 -10.34 -5.45
CA ALA A 193 7.65 -10.88 -4.11
C ALA A 193 8.89 -10.57 -3.26
N GLY A 194 8.68 -9.89 -2.13
CA GLY A 194 9.73 -9.61 -1.15
C GLY A 194 9.90 -10.77 -0.17
N GLY A 195 10.97 -10.71 0.64
CA GLY A 195 11.21 -11.69 1.70
C GLY A 195 10.35 -11.48 2.96
N GLY A 196 9.68 -10.32 3.07
CA GLY A 196 8.90 -9.96 4.25
C GLY A 196 7.55 -10.66 4.29
N HIS A 197 7.24 -11.29 5.43
CA HIS A 197 5.92 -11.82 5.72
C HIS A 197 5.34 -11.10 6.93
N LEU A 198 4.04 -10.82 6.89
CA LEU A 198 3.30 -10.34 8.06
C LEU A 198 2.33 -11.43 8.51
N HIS A 199 2.20 -11.56 9.83
CA HIS A 199 1.41 -12.59 10.47
C HIS A 199 0.35 -11.93 11.34
N TYR A 200 -0.91 -12.29 11.11
CA TYR A 200 -2.04 -11.76 11.87
C TYR A 200 -2.36 -12.67 13.06
N TYR A 201 -2.53 -12.05 14.24
CA TYR A 201 -2.88 -12.70 15.48
C TYR A 201 -3.95 -11.87 16.20
N LEU A 202 -4.92 -12.54 16.83
CA LEU A 202 -5.84 -11.90 17.77
C LEU A 202 -5.55 -12.38 19.18
N PHE A 203 -5.54 -11.44 20.12
CA PHE A 203 -5.36 -11.73 21.53
C PHE A 203 -6.73 -11.93 22.19
N ASN A 204 -6.89 -13.01 22.96
CA ASN A 204 -8.12 -13.34 23.69
C ASN A 204 -9.38 -13.42 22.79
N TRP A 205 -9.19 -13.84 21.53
CA TRP A 205 -10.28 -14.02 20.58
C TRP A 205 -10.06 -15.30 19.78
N ARG A 206 -11.06 -16.20 19.78
CA ARG A 206 -11.02 -17.44 19.00
C ARG A 206 -11.86 -17.27 17.75
N CYS A 207 -11.27 -17.52 16.58
CA CYS A 207 -11.96 -17.53 15.30
C CYS A 207 -11.32 -18.56 14.35
N PRO A 208 -12.00 -18.93 13.24
CA PRO A 208 -11.39 -19.72 12.17
C PRO A 208 -10.17 -19.03 11.57
N GLN A 209 -9.28 -19.80 10.95
CA GLN A 209 -8.23 -19.24 10.10
C GLN A 209 -8.85 -18.54 8.89
N MET A 210 -8.23 -17.46 8.45
CA MET A 210 -8.70 -16.62 7.36
C MET A 210 -7.71 -16.68 6.21
N THR A 211 -8.22 -16.56 4.98
CA THR A 211 -7.34 -16.30 3.84
C THR A 211 -6.94 -14.82 3.84
N ARG A 212 -5.77 -14.49 3.28
CA ARG A 212 -5.31 -13.10 3.13
C ARG A 212 -6.31 -12.18 2.41
N ARG A 213 -7.15 -12.74 1.53
CA ARG A 213 -8.23 -12.02 0.83
C ARG A 213 -9.35 -11.55 1.75
N ASN A 214 -9.52 -12.22 2.89
CA ASN A 214 -10.54 -11.88 3.88
C ASN A 214 -10.00 -10.94 4.98
N ILE A 215 -8.77 -10.45 4.84
CA ILE A 215 -8.15 -9.49 5.75
C ILE A 215 -8.25 -8.09 5.12
N GLY A 216 -9.16 -7.28 5.62
CA GLY A 216 -9.33 -5.85 5.32
C GLY A 216 -8.69 -4.92 6.36
N LEU A 217 -7.68 -5.43 7.07
CA LEU A 217 -6.87 -4.68 8.04
C LEU A 217 -5.44 -4.68 7.54
N ASP A 218 -4.93 -3.53 7.11
CA ASP A 218 -3.52 -3.42 6.74
C ASP A 218 -2.63 -3.36 8.00
N GLY A 219 -1.73 -4.34 8.12
CA GLY A 219 -0.82 -4.48 9.24
C GLY A 219 0.37 -3.53 9.10
N GLN A 220 0.39 -2.48 9.91
CA GLN A 220 1.58 -1.64 10.02
C GLN A 220 2.70 -2.40 10.72
N ARG A 221 3.88 -2.43 10.11
CA ARG A 221 5.11 -2.75 10.85
C ARG A 221 5.34 -1.59 11.81
N ALA A 222 5.05 -1.80 13.10
CA ALA A 222 5.53 -0.90 14.15
C ALA A 222 7.06 -0.92 14.07
N ILE A 223 7.64 0.21 13.66
CA ILE A 223 9.07 0.45 13.84
C ILE A 223 9.17 1.03 15.25
N ASP A 224 9.39 0.15 16.22
CA ASP A 224 9.77 0.52 17.58
C ASP A 224 11.23 1.02 17.59
#